data_AF-A0A1F9P2C2-F1
#
_entry.id   AF-A0A1F9P2C2-F1
#
_cell.length_a   1.000
_cell.length_b   1.000
_cell.length_c   1.000
_cell.angle_alpha   90.00
_cell.angle_beta   90.00
_cell.angle_gamma   90.00
#
_symmetry.space_group_name_H-M   'P 1'
#
loop_
_entity.id
_entity.type
_entity.pdbx_description
1 polymer ?
#
loop_
_entity_poly.entity_id
_entity_poly.type
_entity_poly.pdbx_seq_one_letter_code
_entity_poly.pdbx_strand_id
1 'polypeptide(L)'
;MSLADVFNGKKVLLHAPVDVYETIRFTHYIPVISKFATDVSLMLKENNGLAELIEAAFPNVNVFSPEEPPPFIHDLELSLEKVPALFLNENQLIPVGYLRPPADKLAKFKKLMENTGMINIGLALYGSSENALINSATIANNITMDQLHNTQFFFIPADPAQNVSKPPFSNFKDTTGLVQNYCELAGLLASLDIIISFENDVAHLAAAMGKPVWLLVPNSARINKLNSWDAFSNVSIYRQPASGDWHEVIQNIALFRFIQPESPSFEPFSTKDMTLERPAALPFPTIYFENTSQLIHVLDAKLAVFTSVSIETTTVCNLKCSYCPHSTDAAKPPAYMPDEMFFRIIDSLYDYAPSYSGTIAPSMYGEPLLDKRIETFIRYAKQRFPQSRIELFTNGDFLTTERFFSLQEAGVDHYNISQHTPTRSQALSDTLSTVQRELAEELPITIIKMLERNKFNRGGLVEVEGLPPELCVRQSYCAAAYQNLSFDYKGDAILCCNDYQAKHVFGNIVSQSVGEIWEDRSYRRARNMLMLGFLPFPICRVCLSH
;
A
#
# COMPACT_ATOMS: atom_id res chain seq x y z
N MET A 1 5.40 3.74 -35.06
CA MET A 1 5.08 2.36 -35.47
C MET A 1 4.53 1.67 -34.24
N SER A 2 3.30 1.17 -34.27
CA SER A 2 2.68 0.48 -33.15
C SER A 2 3.25 -0.94 -32.99
N LEU A 3 3.09 -1.56 -31.81
CA LEU A 3 3.51 -2.97 -31.60
C LEU A 3 2.78 -3.92 -32.56
N ALA A 4 1.52 -3.61 -32.89
CA ALA A 4 0.77 -4.35 -33.91
C ALA A 4 1.44 -4.25 -35.28
N ASP A 5 1.91 -3.07 -35.69
CA ASP A 5 2.64 -2.91 -36.96
C ASP A 5 3.94 -3.74 -37.00
N VAL A 6 4.58 -3.92 -35.84
CA VAL A 6 5.85 -4.67 -35.73
C VAL A 6 5.62 -6.18 -35.73
N PHE A 7 4.65 -6.68 -34.96
CA PHE A 7 4.53 -8.11 -34.62
C PHE A 7 3.33 -8.83 -35.26
N ASN A 8 2.30 -8.12 -35.74
CA ASN A 8 1.06 -8.75 -36.16
C ASN A 8 1.26 -9.81 -37.26
N GLY A 9 0.85 -11.05 -36.97
CA GLY A 9 0.91 -12.17 -37.91
C GLY A 9 2.29 -12.82 -38.07
N LYS A 10 3.33 -12.35 -37.36
CA LYS A 10 4.72 -12.79 -37.54
C LYS A 10 5.14 -13.88 -36.56
N LYS A 11 6.03 -14.75 -37.01
CA LYS A 11 6.85 -15.63 -36.16
C LYS A 11 8.05 -14.84 -35.66
N VAL A 12 8.19 -14.70 -34.36
CA VAL A 12 9.19 -13.83 -33.72
C VAL A 12 10.22 -14.66 -32.95
N LEU A 13 11.51 -14.44 -33.23
CA LEU A 13 12.62 -14.95 -32.42
C LEU A 13 13.19 -13.85 -31.55
N LEU A 14 13.22 -14.10 -30.23
CA LEU A 14 13.81 -13.24 -29.23
C LEU A 14 15.15 -13.84 -28.79
N HIS A 15 16.23 -13.06 -28.84
CA HIS A 15 17.51 -13.47 -28.29
C HIS A 15 17.65 -12.97 -26.86
N ALA A 16 17.88 -13.87 -25.92
CA ALA A 16 18.13 -13.51 -24.54
C ALA A 16 19.47 -12.75 -24.38
N PRO A 17 19.55 -11.79 -23.45
CA PRO A 17 20.80 -11.17 -23.03
C PRO A 17 21.82 -12.20 -22.53
N VAL A 18 23.09 -11.78 -22.39
CA VAL A 18 24.11 -12.63 -21.72
C VAL A 18 23.78 -12.78 -20.25
N ASP A 19 23.35 -11.70 -19.62
CA ASP A 19 23.08 -11.66 -18.20
C ASP A 19 21.74 -12.32 -17.85
N VAL A 20 21.76 -13.23 -16.88
CA VAL A 20 20.56 -13.99 -16.49
C VAL A 20 19.50 -13.08 -15.87
N TYR A 21 19.88 -12.16 -14.98
CA TYR A 21 18.94 -11.17 -14.43
C TYR A 21 18.25 -10.32 -15.51
N GLU A 22 18.95 -9.93 -16.58
CA GLU A 22 18.34 -9.17 -17.68
C GLU A 22 17.35 -10.03 -18.45
N THR A 23 17.69 -11.30 -18.68
CA THR A 23 16.77 -12.27 -19.27
C THR A 23 15.50 -12.40 -18.42
N ILE A 24 15.64 -12.64 -17.12
CA ILE A 24 14.51 -12.69 -16.16
C ILE A 24 13.70 -11.39 -16.21
N ARG A 25 14.36 -10.25 -16.20
CA ARG A 25 13.71 -8.94 -16.21
C ARG A 25 12.90 -8.74 -17.48
N PHE A 26 13.42 -9.03 -18.67
CA PHE A 26 12.75 -8.68 -19.92
C PHE A 26 11.76 -9.73 -20.44
N THR A 27 11.73 -10.94 -19.87
CA THR A 27 10.73 -11.96 -20.26
C THR A 27 9.28 -11.53 -20.03
N HIS A 28 9.00 -10.53 -19.20
CA HIS A 28 7.63 -9.99 -19.03
C HIS A 28 7.04 -9.40 -20.32
N TYR A 29 7.86 -9.10 -21.35
CA TYR A 29 7.36 -8.65 -22.65
C TYR A 29 6.80 -9.79 -23.52
N ILE A 30 7.12 -11.05 -23.20
CA ILE A 30 6.67 -12.21 -23.96
C ILE A 30 5.13 -12.22 -24.10
N PRO A 31 4.31 -12.14 -23.02
CA PRO A 31 2.86 -12.09 -23.14
C PRO A 31 2.33 -10.92 -23.97
N VAL A 32 3.05 -9.80 -24.02
CA VAL A 32 2.66 -8.63 -24.81
C VAL A 32 2.90 -8.90 -26.29
N ILE A 33 4.04 -9.49 -26.63
CA ILE A 33 4.39 -9.86 -28.01
C ILE A 33 3.45 -10.97 -28.52
N SER A 34 3.17 -11.98 -27.69
CA SER A 34 2.27 -13.10 -28.02
C SER A 34 0.82 -12.69 -28.32
N LYS A 35 0.41 -11.45 -28.01
CA LYS A 35 -0.92 -10.93 -28.41
C LYS A 35 -1.01 -10.63 -29.91
N PHE A 36 0.13 -10.39 -30.56
CA PHE A 36 0.21 -9.94 -31.96
C PHE A 36 0.95 -10.96 -32.84
N ALA A 37 2.01 -11.57 -32.32
CA ALA A 37 2.77 -12.60 -33.01
C ALA A 37 1.97 -13.91 -33.12
N THR A 38 2.17 -14.63 -34.23
CA THR A 38 1.61 -15.98 -34.43
C THR A 38 2.37 -17.02 -33.63
N ASP A 39 3.69 -16.87 -33.54
CA ASP A 39 4.59 -17.70 -32.74
C ASP A 39 5.66 -16.82 -32.08
N VAL A 40 6.02 -17.14 -30.84
CA VAL A 40 7.13 -16.50 -30.13
C VAL A 40 8.13 -17.58 -29.73
N SER A 41 9.38 -17.37 -30.10
CA SER A 41 10.51 -18.23 -29.75
C SER A 41 11.53 -17.44 -28.95
N LEU A 42 12.14 -18.06 -27.95
CA LEU A 42 13.20 -17.46 -27.14
C LEU A 42 14.47 -18.30 -27.26
N MET A 43 15.54 -17.68 -27.74
CA MET A 43 16.89 -18.25 -27.77
C MET A 43 17.61 -17.89 -26.46
N LEU A 44 17.77 -18.85 -25.55
CA LEU A 44 18.56 -18.69 -24.33
C LEU A 44 20.02 -18.97 -24.62
N LYS A 45 20.94 -18.20 -24.05
CA LYS A 45 22.39 -18.41 -24.29
C LYS A 45 22.98 -19.58 -23.50
N GLU A 46 22.33 -19.98 -22.41
CA GLU A 46 22.83 -21.02 -21.51
C GLU A 46 21.68 -21.89 -21.00
N ASN A 47 21.96 -23.18 -20.81
CA ASN A 47 21.02 -24.11 -20.17
C ASN A 47 21.33 -24.21 -18.66
N ASN A 48 20.75 -23.31 -17.89
CA ASN A 48 20.89 -23.23 -16.43
C ASN A 48 19.56 -23.50 -15.69
N GLY A 49 18.64 -24.22 -16.35
CA GLY A 49 17.27 -24.46 -15.86
C GLY A 49 16.30 -23.30 -16.06
N LEU A 50 16.73 -22.18 -16.66
CA LEU A 50 15.85 -21.06 -17.00
C LEU A 50 14.87 -21.41 -18.13
N ALA A 51 15.25 -22.33 -19.04
CA ALA A 51 14.36 -22.81 -20.10
C ALA A 51 13.08 -23.42 -19.53
N GLU A 52 13.21 -24.43 -18.68
CA GLU A 52 12.10 -25.09 -17.99
C GLU A 52 11.24 -24.10 -17.19
N LEU A 53 11.85 -23.08 -16.58
CA LEU A 53 11.14 -22.05 -15.82
C LEU A 53 10.28 -21.16 -16.74
N ILE A 54 10.84 -20.74 -17.86
CA ILE A 54 10.17 -19.90 -18.85
C ILE A 54 9.05 -20.68 -19.55
N GLU A 55 9.28 -21.94 -19.90
CA GLU A 55 8.26 -22.82 -20.48
C GLU A 55 7.10 -23.06 -19.51
N ALA A 56 7.40 -23.27 -18.23
CA ALA A 56 6.37 -23.39 -17.18
C ALA A 56 5.55 -22.10 -17.02
N ALA A 57 6.17 -20.94 -17.19
CA ALA A 57 5.52 -19.64 -17.08
C ALA A 57 4.75 -19.24 -18.36
N PHE A 58 5.25 -19.64 -19.53
CA PHE A 58 4.77 -19.25 -20.84
C PHE A 58 4.62 -20.48 -21.75
N PRO A 59 3.54 -21.26 -21.62
CA PRO A 59 3.39 -22.55 -22.30
C PRO A 59 3.30 -22.46 -23.83
N ASN A 60 3.11 -21.26 -24.38
CA ASN A 60 3.03 -21.01 -25.82
C ASN A 60 4.35 -20.46 -26.41
N VAL A 61 5.43 -20.43 -25.64
CA VAL A 61 6.76 -20.02 -26.11
C VAL A 61 7.60 -21.24 -26.40
N ASN A 62 8.27 -21.24 -27.56
CA ASN A 62 9.28 -22.23 -27.87
C ASN A 62 10.64 -21.74 -27.39
N VAL A 63 11.28 -22.46 -26.46
CA VAL A 63 12.62 -22.11 -25.97
C VAL A 63 13.68 -22.94 -26.70
N PHE A 64 14.73 -22.29 -27.17
CA PHE A 64 15.84 -22.89 -27.91
C PHE A 64 17.18 -22.53 -27.27
N SER A 65 18.21 -23.29 -27.61
CA SER A 65 19.61 -22.99 -27.28
C SER A 65 20.46 -22.86 -28.54
N PRO A 66 21.68 -22.28 -28.48
CA PRO A 66 22.58 -22.19 -29.61
C PRO A 66 22.96 -23.55 -30.19
N GLU A 67 22.99 -24.59 -29.35
CA GLU A 67 23.28 -25.98 -29.73
C GLU A 67 22.09 -26.65 -30.42
N GLU A 68 20.87 -26.25 -30.08
CA GLU A 68 19.61 -26.76 -30.61
C GLU A 68 18.75 -25.61 -31.16
N PRO A 69 19.16 -24.99 -32.29
CA PRO A 69 18.45 -23.86 -32.85
C PRO A 69 17.10 -24.26 -33.46
N PRO A 70 16.17 -23.30 -33.63
CA PRO A 70 14.86 -23.58 -34.19
C PRO A 70 14.93 -24.22 -35.57
N PRO A 71 14.10 -25.25 -35.86
CA PRO A 71 14.11 -25.93 -37.16
C PRO A 71 13.34 -25.18 -38.25
N PHE A 72 12.92 -23.94 -37.99
CA PHE A 72 12.10 -23.12 -38.88
C PHE A 72 12.56 -21.66 -38.87
N ILE A 73 12.22 -20.94 -39.93
CA ILE A 73 12.58 -19.53 -40.13
C ILE A 73 11.55 -18.62 -39.44
N HIS A 74 12.04 -17.56 -38.81
CA HIS A 74 11.23 -16.50 -38.21
C HIS A 74 11.11 -15.30 -39.15
N ASP A 75 9.97 -14.61 -39.08
CA ASP A 75 9.73 -13.40 -39.88
C ASP A 75 10.39 -12.17 -39.27
N LEU A 76 10.75 -12.24 -37.98
CA LEU A 76 11.39 -11.17 -37.23
C LEU A 76 12.30 -11.74 -36.14
N GLU A 77 13.53 -11.23 -36.05
CA GLU A 77 14.49 -11.56 -35.01
C GLU A 77 14.95 -10.29 -34.28
N LEU A 78 14.98 -10.31 -32.95
CA LEU A 78 15.42 -9.17 -32.14
C LEU A 78 16.00 -9.60 -30.79
N SER A 79 16.91 -8.78 -30.26
CA SER A 79 17.38 -8.93 -28.87
C SER A 79 16.27 -8.53 -27.90
N LEU A 80 16.03 -9.35 -26.90
CA LEU A 80 14.99 -9.14 -25.89
C LEU A 80 15.21 -7.82 -25.11
N GLU A 81 16.46 -7.42 -24.88
CA GLU A 81 16.81 -6.14 -24.22
C GLU A 81 16.44 -4.90 -25.05
N LYS A 82 16.21 -5.07 -26.37
CA LYS A 82 15.85 -3.98 -27.29
C LYS A 82 14.34 -3.82 -27.43
N VAL A 83 13.56 -4.80 -26.97
CA VAL A 83 12.09 -4.76 -26.97
C VAL A 83 11.54 -3.50 -26.30
N PRO A 84 12.05 -3.02 -25.14
CA PRO A 84 11.57 -1.78 -24.52
C PRO A 84 11.64 -0.56 -25.44
N ALA A 85 12.63 -0.49 -26.34
CA ALA A 85 12.77 0.65 -27.26
C ALA A 85 11.63 0.74 -28.30
N LEU A 86 10.87 -0.34 -28.49
CA LEU A 86 9.67 -0.37 -29.34
C LEU A 86 8.45 0.26 -28.65
N PHE A 87 8.53 0.53 -27.35
CA PHE A 87 7.49 1.17 -26.55
C PHE A 87 7.84 2.66 -26.39
N LEU A 88 7.16 3.54 -27.14
CA LEU A 88 7.35 4.99 -27.05
C LEU A 88 6.60 5.53 -25.81
N ASN A 89 7.32 6.11 -24.86
CA ASN A 89 6.79 6.89 -23.71
C ASN A 89 6.00 6.13 -22.62
N GLU A 90 6.40 4.91 -22.27
CA GLU A 90 5.75 4.21 -21.16
C GLU A 90 6.75 3.94 -20.03
N ASN A 91 6.72 4.79 -18.99
CA ASN A 91 7.15 4.40 -17.65
C ASN A 91 6.16 3.33 -17.15
N GLN A 92 6.33 2.10 -17.65
CA GLN A 92 5.49 0.96 -17.30
C GLN A 92 6.11 0.25 -16.10
N LEU A 93 5.28 0.03 -15.08
CA LEU A 93 5.60 -0.98 -14.08
C LEU A 93 5.78 -2.32 -14.78
N ILE A 94 6.80 -3.06 -14.36
CA ILE A 94 6.96 -4.46 -14.72
C ILE A 94 5.85 -5.23 -13.97
N PRO A 95 4.98 -5.97 -14.66
CA PRO A 95 4.00 -6.82 -13.98
C PRO A 95 4.75 -7.79 -13.06
N VAL A 96 4.14 -8.19 -11.95
CA VAL A 96 4.74 -9.16 -11.01
C VAL A 96 4.03 -10.51 -11.13
N GLY A 97 4.74 -11.59 -10.80
CA GLY A 97 4.17 -12.95 -10.85
C GLY A 97 4.06 -13.53 -12.26
N TYR A 98 4.89 -13.07 -13.20
CA TYR A 98 4.97 -13.57 -14.57
C TYR A 98 5.89 -14.78 -14.72
N LEU A 99 6.73 -15.08 -13.72
CA LEU A 99 7.46 -16.34 -13.62
C LEU A 99 6.91 -17.20 -12.48
N ARG A 100 6.89 -18.52 -12.67
CA ARG A 100 6.45 -19.48 -11.66
C ARG A 100 7.27 -20.75 -11.75
N PRO A 101 7.66 -21.36 -10.62
CA PRO A 101 8.35 -22.63 -10.64
C PRO A 101 7.42 -23.75 -11.15
N PRO A 102 7.99 -24.80 -11.77
CA PRO A 102 7.27 -26.05 -11.96
C PRO A 102 6.73 -26.61 -10.64
N ALA A 103 5.57 -27.27 -10.70
CA ALA A 103 4.83 -27.69 -9.52
C ALA A 103 5.60 -28.70 -8.63
N ASP A 104 6.41 -29.57 -9.25
CA ASP A 104 7.26 -30.53 -8.55
C ASP A 104 8.39 -29.82 -7.76
N LYS A 105 8.98 -28.75 -8.32
CA LYS A 105 9.99 -27.95 -7.62
C LYS A 105 9.39 -27.22 -6.43
N LEU A 106 8.20 -26.64 -6.57
CA LEU A 106 7.49 -26.03 -5.46
C LEU A 106 7.18 -27.05 -4.34
N ALA A 107 6.69 -28.23 -4.71
CA ALA A 107 6.39 -29.30 -3.76
C ALA A 107 7.64 -29.79 -3.01
N LYS A 108 8.81 -29.86 -3.68
CA LYS A 108 10.10 -30.20 -3.07
C LYS A 108 10.42 -29.27 -1.90
N PHE A 109 10.30 -27.96 -2.08
CA PHE A 109 10.71 -26.98 -1.07
C PHE A 109 9.64 -26.65 -0.03
N LYS A 110 8.34 -26.78 -0.37
CA LYS A 110 7.25 -26.67 0.64
C LYS A 110 7.41 -27.66 1.78
N LYS A 111 7.82 -28.91 1.50
CA LYS A 111 8.14 -29.93 2.51
C LYS A 111 9.21 -29.50 3.52
N LEU A 112 10.12 -28.62 3.11
CA LEU A 112 11.17 -28.08 3.98
C LEU A 112 10.61 -27.11 5.05
N MET A 113 9.39 -26.60 4.81
CA MET A 113 8.72 -25.54 5.57
C MET A 113 7.45 -26.02 6.31
N GLU A 114 6.90 -27.20 5.97
CA GLU A 114 5.65 -27.77 6.50
C GLU A 114 5.57 -27.89 8.05
N ASN A 115 6.71 -27.82 8.76
CA ASN A 115 6.79 -27.98 10.22
C ASN A 115 7.25 -26.73 10.97
N THR A 116 7.28 -25.55 10.35
CA THR A 116 7.85 -24.37 11.02
C THR A 116 6.84 -23.61 11.85
N GLY A 117 5.60 -23.37 11.37
CA GLY A 117 4.67 -22.45 12.03
C GLY A 117 5.23 -21.03 12.21
N MET A 118 6.33 -20.74 11.51
CA MET A 118 7.15 -19.54 11.59
C MET A 118 7.13 -18.85 10.23
N ILE A 119 7.40 -17.54 10.23
CA ILE A 119 7.67 -16.80 9.00
C ILE A 119 9.03 -17.26 8.44
N ASN A 120 9.03 -17.73 7.20
CA ASN A 120 10.19 -18.27 6.51
C ASN A 120 10.87 -17.18 5.66
N ILE A 121 12.07 -16.76 6.09
CA ILE A 121 12.81 -15.64 5.50
C ILE A 121 14.01 -16.17 4.70
N GLY A 122 14.08 -15.83 3.42
CA GLY A 122 15.24 -16.13 2.57
C GLY A 122 16.31 -15.05 2.63
N LEU A 123 17.58 -15.43 2.77
CA LEU A 123 18.72 -14.52 2.79
C LEU A 123 19.68 -14.80 1.63
N ALA A 124 19.74 -13.88 0.67
CA ALA A 124 20.64 -13.90 -0.50
C ALA A 124 21.66 -12.75 -0.40
N LEU A 125 22.57 -12.87 0.56
CA LEU A 125 23.50 -11.80 0.95
C LEU A 125 24.86 -11.94 0.27
N TYR A 126 24.87 -11.95 -1.07
CA TYR A 126 26.08 -12.00 -1.90
C TYR A 126 25.99 -10.96 -3.04
N GLY A 127 27.13 -10.48 -3.55
CA GLY A 127 27.19 -9.48 -4.62
C GLY A 127 28.59 -9.28 -5.23
N SER A 128 28.71 -8.35 -6.18
CA SER A 128 29.96 -8.01 -6.91
C SER A 128 31.15 -7.65 -5.99
N SER A 129 32.38 -7.56 -6.52
CA SER A 129 33.60 -7.30 -5.75
C SER A 129 33.58 -6.04 -4.85
N GLU A 130 32.74 -5.04 -5.14
CA GLU A 130 32.48 -3.89 -4.26
C GLU A 130 31.57 -4.24 -3.07
N ASN A 131 30.64 -5.19 -3.26
CA ASN A 131 29.81 -5.79 -2.20
C ASN A 131 30.54 -6.92 -1.44
N ALA A 132 31.62 -7.47 -2.01
CA ALA A 132 32.37 -8.60 -1.45
C ALA A 132 33.18 -8.26 -0.18
N LEU A 133 33.37 -6.97 0.13
CA LEU A 133 33.94 -6.52 1.42
C LEU A 133 32.91 -6.51 2.55
N ILE A 134 31.63 -6.77 2.25
CA ILE A 134 30.57 -6.90 3.23
C ILE A 134 30.48 -8.38 3.60
N ASN A 135 31.31 -8.80 4.55
CA ASN A 135 31.20 -10.15 5.07
C ASN A 135 29.76 -10.38 5.54
N SER A 136 29.16 -11.50 5.14
CA SER A 136 27.94 -12.04 5.74
C SER A 136 28.00 -12.03 7.27
N ALA A 137 29.21 -12.11 7.84
CA ALA A 137 29.51 -11.91 9.25
C ALA A 137 29.18 -10.51 9.79
N THR A 138 29.35 -9.41 9.03
CA THR A 138 29.01 -8.04 9.49
C THR A 138 27.51 -7.85 9.59
N ILE A 139 26.73 -8.38 8.62
CA ILE A 139 25.27 -8.37 8.71
C ILE A 139 24.83 -9.31 9.83
N ALA A 140 25.42 -10.50 9.94
CA ALA A 140 25.08 -11.46 10.99
C ALA A 140 25.43 -11.01 12.41
N ASN A 141 26.51 -10.25 12.59
CA ASN A 141 26.91 -9.70 13.89
C ASN A 141 26.05 -8.50 14.31
N ASN A 142 25.34 -7.86 13.37
CA ASN A 142 24.49 -6.69 13.63
C ASN A 142 22.99 -7.02 13.65
N ILE A 143 22.56 -8.18 13.15
CA ILE A 143 21.21 -8.67 13.43
C ILE A 143 21.22 -9.29 14.83
N THR A 144 20.76 -8.54 15.82
CA THR A 144 20.42 -9.10 17.14
C THR A 144 19.12 -9.91 17.00
N MET A 145 19.28 -11.16 16.55
CA MET A 145 18.21 -12.11 16.20
C MET A 145 17.30 -12.51 17.36
N ASP A 146 17.70 -12.22 18.59
CA ASP A 146 16.90 -12.45 19.80
C ASP A 146 15.56 -11.67 19.80
N GLN A 147 15.38 -10.72 18.88
CA GLN A 147 14.18 -9.89 18.75
C GLN A 147 13.13 -10.43 17.76
N LEU A 148 13.46 -11.42 16.92
CA LEU A 148 12.58 -11.96 15.87
C LEU A 148 11.95 -13.32 16.25
N HIS A 149 11.14 -13.33 17.32
CA HIS A 149 10.40 -14.52 17.77
C HIS A 149 9.47 -15.04 16.66
N ASN A 150 9.39 -16.36 16.38
CA ASN A 150 8.57 -16.98 15.33
C ASN A 150 9.06 -16.81 13.87
N THR A 151 10.37 -16.72 13.65
CA THR A 151 10.97 -16.71 12.30
C THR A 151 11.98 -17.84 12.08
N GLN A 152 12.01 -18.35 10.85
CA GLN A 152 12.98 -19.33 10.36
C GLN A 152 13.73 -18.73 9.18
N PHE A 153 15.05 -18.75 9.25
CA PHE A 153 15.89 -18.22 8.17
C PHE A 153 16.40 -19.32 7.26
N PHE A 154 16.49 -19.02 5.98
CA PHE A 154 17.01 -19.90 4.94
C PHE A 154 18.11 -19.18 4.18
N PHE A 155 19.30 -19.78 4.11
CA PHE A 155 20.34 -19.28 3.22
C PHE A 155 19.92 -19.53 1.77
N ILE A 156 20.14 -18.55 0.90
CA ILE A 156 19.98 -18.73 -0.54
C ILE A 156 21.36 -18.56 -1.18
N PRO A 157 21.89 -19.59 -1.87
CA PRO A 157 23.24 -19.55 -2.42
C PRO A 157 23.34 -18.58 -3.60
N ALA A 158 24.57 -18.09 -3.83
CA ALA A 158 24.90 -17.16 -4.91
C ALA A 158 24.73 -17.75 -6.30
N ASP A 159 25.21 -18.97 -6.38
CA ASP A 159 25.31 -19.85 -7.52
C ASP A 159 25.33 -21.24 -6.87
N PRO A 160 24.54 -22.21 -7.36
CA PRO A 160 24.64 -23.61 -6.96
C PRO A 160 26.08 -24.15 -6.86
N ALA A 161 27.03 -23.56 -7.61
CA ALA A 161 28.42 -23.96 -7.70
C ALA A 161 29.43 -23.19 -6.81
N GLN A 162 29.05 -22.09 -6.13
CA GLN A 162 30.02 -21.26 -5.38
C GLN A 162 29.83 -21.35 -3.86
N ASN A 163 30.92 -21.66 -3.15
CA ASN A 163 31.00 -21.68 -1.69
C ASN A 163 31.11 -20.24 -1.12
N VAL A 164 30.08 -19.79 -0.42
CA VAL A 164 30.07 -18.50 0.31
C VAL A 164 30.13 -18.75 1.82
N SER A 165 30.80 -17.84 2.54
CA SER A 165 30.86 -17.80 4.01
C SER A 165 29.46 -17.75 4.64
N LYS A 166 29.11 -18.76 5.44
CA LYS A 166 27.81 -18.91 6.10
C LYS A 166 27.68 -17.94 7.29
N PRO A 167 26.54 -17.25 7.46
CA PRO A 167 26.33 -16.41 8.64
C PRO A 167 26.08 -17.27 9.90
N PRO A 168 26.61 -16.89 11.08
CA PRO A 168 26.55 -17.68 12.32
C PRO A 168 25.22 -17.51 13.10
N PHE A 169 24.08 -17.87 12.51
CA PHE A 169 22.78 -17.82 13.21
C PHE A 169 22.35 -19.19 13.76
N SER A 170 21.67 -19.23 14.91
CA SER A 170 21.22 -20.45 15.59
C SER A 170 19.93 -21.07 15.00
N ASN A 171 19.07 -20.27 14.35
CA ASN A 171 17.80 -20.67 13.73
C ASN A 171 17.85 -20.62 12.18
N PHE A 172 18.92 -21.14 11.61
CA PHE A 172 19.24 -21.01 10.19
C PHE A 172 19.29 -22.36 9.47
N LYS A 173 18.54 -22.48 8.37
CA LYS A 173 18.57 -23.64 7.48
C LYS A 173 19.39 -23.30 6.25
N ASP A 174 20.51 -23.98 6.10
CA ASP A 174 21.32 -23.88 4.90
C ASP A 174 20.65 -24.67 3.76
N THR A 175 20.34 -24.00 2.65
CA THR A 175 19.79 -24.66 1.45
C THR A 175 20.85 -24.92 0.38
N THR A 176 22.12 -24.63 0.67
CA THR A 176 23.25 -24.94 -0.22
C THR A 176 23.26 -26.44 -0.53
N GLY A 177 23.35 -26.78 -1.83
CA GLY A 177 23.29 -28.17 -2.32
C GLY A 177 21.88 -28.72 -2.56
N LEU A 178 20.82 -28.03 -2.11
CA LEU A 178 19.43 -28.38 -2.44
C LEU A 178 18.92 -27.69 -3.71
N VAL A 179 19.58 -26.60 -4.11
CA VAL A 179 19.28 -25.79 -5.30
C VAL A 179 20.40 -26.00 -6.31
N GLN A 180 20.07 -26.60 -7.46
CA GLN A 180 21.02 -26.93 -8.53
C GLN A 180 20.89 -26.04 -9.77
N ASN A 181 19.74 -25.37 -9.94
CA ASN A 181 19.44 -24.56 -11.12
C ASN A 181 18.35 -23.52 -10.83
N TYR A 182 18.00 -22.68 -11.81
CA TYR A 182 17.01 -21.61 -11.64
C TYR A 182 15.58 -22.10 -11.37
N CYS A 183 15.19 -23.29 -11.86
CA CYS A 183 13.91 -23.89 -11.54
C CYS A 183 13.80 -24.30 -10.06
N GLU A 184 14.84 -24.90 -9.52
CA GLU A 184 14.90 -25.26 -8.12
C GLU A 184 14.98 -24.01 -7.24
N LEU A 185 15.74 -23.00 -7.67
CA LEU A 185 15.79 -21.72 -6.98
C LEU A 185 14.40 -21.08 -6.92
N ALA A 186 13.66 -21.05 -8.02
CA ALA A 186 12.29 -20.59 -8.04
C ALA A 186 11.39 -21.40 -7.09
N GLY A 187 11.54 -22.73 -7.04
CA GLY A 187 10.81 -23.58 -6.09
C GLY A 187 11.06 -23.19 -4.62
N LEU A 188 12.32 -22.92 -4.27
CA LEU A 188 12.70 -22.42 -2.94
C LEU A 188 12.08 -21.05 -2.66
N LEU A 189 12.28 -20.08 -3.56
CA LEU A 189 11.78 -18.71 -3.41
C LEU A 189 10.26 -18.64 -3.28
N ALA A 190 9.53 -19.46 -4.05
CA ALA A 190 8.08 -19.53 -3.97
C ALA A 190 7.57 -20.01 -2.60
N SER A 191 8.35 -20.86 -1.94
CA SER A 191 8.00 -21.45 -0.64
C SER A 191 8.24 -20.47 0.53
N LEU A 192 9.17 -19.53 0.37
CA LEU A 192 9.52 -18.52 1.40
C LEU A 192 8.48 -17.40 1.49
N ASP A 193 8.33 -16.75 2.63
CA ASP A 193 7.38 -15.65 2.82
C ASP A 193 7.96 -14.32 2.32
N ILE A 194 9.26 -14.12 2.55
CA ILE A 194 9.98 -12.88 2.19
C ILE A 194 11.44 -13.20 1.83
N ILE A 195 12.00 -12.43 0.90
CA ILE A 195 13.39 -12.54 0.44
C ILE A 195 14.14 -11.27 0.80
N ILE A 196 15.27 -11.39 1.48
CA ILE A 196 16.21 -10.28 1.73
C ILE A 196 17.45 -10.54 0.89
N SER A 197 17.82 -9.62 0.02
CA SER A 197 18.88 -9.83 -0.95
C SER A 197 19.62 -8.54 -1.29
N PHE A 198 20.88 -8.66 -1.73
CA PHE A 198 21.50 -7.61 -2.53
C PHE A 198 21.02 -7.67 -3.98
N GLU A 199 21.52 -6.74 -4.81
CA GLU A 199 21.31 -6.75 -6.25
C GLU A 199 22.02 -7.94 -6.91
N ASN A 200 21.25 -9.00 -7.18
CA ASN A 200 21.69 -10.23 -7.81
C ASN A 200 20.51 -10.96 -8.50
N ASP A 201 20.80 -12.10 -9.13
CA ASP A 201 19.80 -12.89 -9.86
C ASP A 201 18.66 -13.38 -8.97
N VAL A 202 18.91 -13.69 -7.68
CA VAL A 202 17.88 -14.11 -6.72
C VAL A 202 16.85 -12.99 -6.51
N ALA A 203 17.31 -11.75 -6.31
CA ALA A 203 16.41 -10.62 -6.15
C ALA A 203 15.54 -10.42 -7.39
N HIS A 204 16.11 -10.56 -8.59
CA HIS A 204 15.37 -10.39 -9.84
C HIS A 204 14.35 -11.51 -10.07
N LEU A 205 14.73 -12.75 -9.77
CA LEU A 205 13.83 -13.90 -9.87
C LEU A 205 12.67 -13.79 -8.87
N ALA A 206 12.96 -13.48 -7.60
CA ALA A 206 11.95 -13.27 -6.58
C ALA A 206 10.98 -12.13 -6.95
N ALA A 207 11.54 -11.03 -7.49
CA ALA A 207 10.75 -9.91 -7.99
C ALA A 207 9.80 -10.33 -9.14
N ALA A 208 10.34 -11.02 -10.15
CA ALA A 208 9.58 -11.54 -11.28
C ALA A 208 8.45 -12.51 -10.87
N MET A 209 8.68 -13.29 -9.81
CA MET A 209 7.72 -14.23 -9.24
C MET A 209 6.65 -13.57 -8.35
N GLY A 210 6.75 -12.28 -8.05
CA GLY A 210 5.80 -11.59 -7.18
C GLY A 210 6.03 -11.83 -5.69
N LYS A 211 7.20 -12.36 -5.29
CA LYS A 211 7.56 -12.53 -3.88
C LYS A 211 7.95 -11.19 -3.26
N PRO A 212 7.60 -10.90 -2.00
CA PRO A 212 8.14 -9.73 -1.31
C PRO A 212 9.67 -9.79 -1.25
N VAL A 213 10.35 -8.75 -1.78
CA VAL A 213 11.81 -8.64 -1.78
C VAL A 213 12.23 -7.38 -1.02
N TRP A 214 13.13 -7.54 -0.06
CA TRP A 214 13.85 -6.45 0.58
C TRP A 214 15.25 -6.39 -0.04
N LEU A 215 15.43 -5.41 -0.92
CA LEU A 215 16.67 -5.21 -1.65
C LEU A 215 17.60 -4.29 -0.86
N LEU A 216 18.71 -4.82 -0.38
CA LEU A 216 19.74 -4.07 0.30
C LEU A 216 20.65 -3.42 -0.75
N VAL A 217 20.89 -2.11 -0.63
CA VAL A 217 21.75 -1.37 -1.57
C VAL A 217 22.81 -0.55 -0.84
N PRO A 218 24.08 -0.60 -1.28
CA PRO A 218 25.16 0.16 -0.64
C PRO A 218 24.97 1.66 -0.84
N ASN A 219 25.60 2.46 0.01
CA ASN A 219 25.50 3.92 -0.07
C ASN A 219 25.99 4.47 -1.43
N SER A 220 26.98 3.81 -2.03
CA SER A 220 27.57 4.15 -3.33
C SER A 220 26.68 3.83 -4.54
N ALA A 221 25.55 3.13 -4.35
CA ALA A 221 24.68 2.75 -5.46
C ALA A 221 24.23 3.98 -6.27
N ARG A 222 24.27 3.89 -7.60
CA ARG A 222 23.88 5.00 -8.48
C ARG A 222 22.37 5.05 -8.65
N ILE A 223 21.81 6.26 -8.71
CA ILE A 223 20.36 6.49 -8.79
C ILE A 223 19.70 5.79 -10.00
N ASN A 224 20.34 5.84 -11.17
CA ASN A 224 19.82 5.21 -12.39
C ASN A 224 19.73 3.67 -12.30
N LYS A 225 20.53 3.05 -11.43
CA LYS A 225 20.51 1.61 -11.18
C LYS A 225 19.41 1.22 -10.17
N LEU A 226 18.99 2.15 -9.31
CA LEU A 226 17.82 1.97 -8.45
C LEU A 226 16.51 2.10 -9.25
N ASN A 227 16.49 3.02 -10.22
CA ASN A 227 15.32 3.28 -11.06
C ASN A 227 14.85 2.04 -11.86
N SER A 228 15.71 1.05 -12.13
CA SER A 228 15.32 -0.20 -12.78
C SER A 228 14.58 -1.16 -11.86
N TRP A 229 14.80 -1.07 -10.55
CA TRP A 229 14.12 -1.87 -9.53
C TRP A 229 12.78 -1.27 -9.12
N ASP A 230 12.62 0.05 -9.22
CA ASP A 230 11.35 0.77 -8.99
C ASP A 230 10.20 0.27 -9.86
N ALA A 231 10.52 -0.39 -10.98
CA ALA A 231 9.53 -0.96 -11.86
C ALA A 231 8.86 -2.23 -11.28
N PHE A 232 9.43 -2.88 -10.27
CA PHE A 232 8.84 -4.03 -9.58
C PHE A 232 8.07 -3.60 -8.33
N SER A 233 6.75 -3.80 -8.31
CA SER A 233 5.88 -3.34 -7.21
C SER A 233 6.05 -4.10 -5.88
N ASN A 234 6.75 -5.24 -5.90
CA ASN A 234 6.97 -6.14 -4.76
C ASN A 234 8.38 -6.02 -4.17
N VAL A 235 9.18 -5.04 -4.62
CA VAL A 235 10.54 -4.80 -4.12
C VAL A 235 10.53 -3.56 -3.21
N SER A 236 11.10 -3.69 -2.02
CA SER A 236 11.37 -2.59 -1.09
C SER A 236 12.88 -2.39 -1.02
N ILE A 237 13.36 -1.19 -1.33
CA ILE A 237 14.79 -0.88 -1.39
C ILE A 237 15.24 -0.28 -0.05
N TYR A 238 16.25 -0.89 0.55
CA TYR A 238 16.87 -0.44 1.79
C TYR A 238 18.29 0.02 1.51
N ARG A 239 18.47 1.34 1.47
CA ARG A 239 19.77 1.96 1.21
C ARG A 239 20.54 2.16 2.50
N GLN A 240 21.82 1.82 2.44
CA GLN A 240 22.76 2.11 3.49
C GLN A 240 22.95 3.64 3.69
N PRO A 241 22.78 4.15 4.93
CA PRO A 241 22.86 5.58 5.25
C PRO A 241 24.29 6.12 5.10
N ALA A 242 25.29 5.35 5.52
CA ALA A 242 26.71 5.66 5.37
C ALA A 242 27.49 4.39 5.02
N SER A 243 28.55 4.51 4.21
CA SER A 243 29.37 3.37 3.79
C SER A 243 29.80 2.51 4.99
N GLY A 244 29.47 1.22 4.96
CA GLY A 244 29.75 0.25 6.03
C GLY A 244 28.69 0.15 7.13
N ASP A 245 27.77 1.12 7.25
CA ASP A 245 26.70 1.11 8.26
C ASP A 245 25.49 0.29 7.81
N TRP A 246 25.54 -1.01 8.07
CA TRP A 246 24.41 -1.92 7.87
C TRP A 246 23.55 -2.07 9.13
N HIS A 247 24.00 -1.55 10.28
CA HIS A 247 23.33 -1.74 11.55
C HIS A 247 21.96 -1.06 11.55
N GLU A 248 21.88 0.19 11.08
CA GLU A 248 20.62 0.93 10.97
C GLU A 248 19.64 0.25 9.98
N VAL A 249 20.15 -0.23 8.85
CA VAL A 249 19.35 -0.97 7.85
C VAL A 249 18.74 -2.23 8.47
N ILE A 250 19.52 -2.95 9.28
CA ILE A 250 19.10 -4.16 9.96
C ILE A 250 18.11 -3.88 11.10
N GLN A 251 18.31 -2.82 11.87
CA GLN A 251 17.34 -2.41 12.89
C GLN A 251 15.97 -2.09 12.27
N ASN A 252 15.97 -1.40 11.12
CA ASN A 252 14.75 -1.09 10.37
C ASN A 252 14.02 -2.37 9.89
N ILE A 253 14.77 -3.42 9.55
CA ILE A 253 14.25 -4.75 9.19
C ILE A 253 13.68 -5.46 10.44
N ALA A 254 14.38 -5.40 11.58
CA ALA A 254 13.99 -6.10 12.82
C ALA A 254 12.76 -5.49 13.52
N LEU A 255 12.52 -4.18 13.37
CA LEU A 255 11.33 -3.48 13.88
C LEU A 255 10.02 -3.90 13.19
N PHE A 256 10.10 -4.64 12.07
CA PHE A 256 8.95 -5.11 11.30
C PHE A 256 8.31 -6.37 11.95
N ARG A 257 7.54 -6.19 13.02
CA ARG A 257 6.77 -7.29 13.65
C ARG A 257 5.61 -7.77 12.74
N PHE A 258 5.64 -9.07 12.43
CA PHE A 258 4.55 -10.02 12.07
C PHE A 258 3.25 -9.46 11.48
N ILE A 259 3.19 -9.35 10.15
CA ILE A 259 1.94 -9.55 9.40
C ILE A 259 1.97 -10.99 8.90
N GLN A 260 1.08 -11.84 9.42
CA GLN A 260 0.89 -13.21 8.92
C GLN A 260 0.46 -13.12 7.43
N PRO A 261 1.22 -13.69 6.48
CA PRO A 261 0.74 -13.85 5.12
C PRO A 261 -0.11 -15.12 5.06
N GLU A 262 -1.44 -15.00 5.03
CA GLU A 262 -2.23 -16.08 4.46
C GLU A 262 -1.81 -16.23 2.99
N SER A 263 -1.32 -17.41 2.65
CA SER A 263 -0.89 -17.76 1.31
C SER A 263 -2.07 -17.60 0.34
N PRO A 264 -1.99 -16.77 -0.71
CA PRO A 264 -3.09 -16.67 -1.66
C PRO A 264 -3.30 -18.03 -2.33
N SER A 265 -4.50 -18.58 -2.20
CA SER A 265 -4.97 -19.67 -3.04
C SER A 265 -5.02 -19.16 -4.48
N PHE A 266 -4.19 -19.75 -5.34
CA PHE A 266 -4.15 -19.44 -6.77
C PHE A 266 -5.41 -20.00 -7.44
N GLU A 267 -6.37 -19.15 -7.78
CA GLU A 267 -7.32 -19.47 -8.84
C GLU A 267 -6.83 -18.96 -10.20
N PRO A 268 -7.03 -19.72 -11.30
CA PRO A 268 -6.48 -19.40 -12.60
C PRO A 268 -7.11 -18.13 -13.18
N PHE A 269 -6.26 -17.22 -13.64
CA PHE A 269 -6.65 -16.04 -14.41
C PHE A 269 -7.22 -16.51 -15.77
N SER A 270 -8.51 -16.33 -15.98
CA SER A 270 -9.18 -16.64 -17.25
C SER A 270 -8.98 -15.50 -18.25
N THR A 271 -8.58 -15.83 -19.47
CA THR A 271 -8.38 -14.87 -20.58
C THR A 271 -9.69 -14.34 -21.17
N LYS A 272 -10.86 -14.76 -20.65
CA LYS A 272 -12.17 -14.44 -21.24
C LYS A 272 -12.79 -13.12 -20.80
N ASP A 273 -12.33 -12.49 -19.71
CA ASP A 273 -12.98 -11.29 -19.16
C ASP A 273 -12.23 -9.98 -19.48
N MET A 274 -11.92 -9.78 -20.76
CA MET A 274 -11.46 -8.49 -21.29
C MET A 274 -12.44 -7.95 -22.33
N THR A 275 -13.58 -7.44 -21.89
CA THR A 275 -14.30 -6.43 -22.68
C THR A 275 -13.76 -5.05 -22.30
N LEU A 276 -13.07 -4.43 -23.26
CA LEU A 276 -12.49 -3.10 -23.18
C LEU A 276 -13.58 -2.03 -23.05
N GLU A 277 -13.75 -1.49 -21.84
CA GLU A 277 -13.92 -0.05 -21.66
C GLU A 277 -12.89 0.45 -20.63
N ARG A 278 -12.05 1.40 -21.08
CA ARG A 278 -10.91 1.98 -20.35
C ARG A 278 -11.39 2.93 -19.25
N PRO A 279 -10.77 2.88 -18.05
CA PRO A 279 -10.32 4.08 -17.37
C PRO A 279 -8.83 4.31 -17.68
N ALA A 280 -8.44 5.56 -17.90
CA ALA A 280 -7.06 5.95 -18.19
C ALA A 280 -6.09 5.46 -17.09
N ALA A 281 -5.15 4.59 -17.46
CA ALA A 281 -4.07 4.16 -16.58
C ALA A 281 -3.10 5.33 -16.36
N LEU A 282 -3.04 5.84 -15.13
CA LEU A 282 -2.00 6.78 -14.70
C LEU A 282 -0.75 5.99 -14.29
N PRO A 283 0.47 6.43 -14.67
CA PRO A 283 1.71 5.74 -14.36
C PRO A 283 2.10 5.89 -12.86
N PHE A 284 2.83 4.91 -12.34
CA PHE A 284 3.39 4.90 -10.99
C PHE A 284 4.75 5.63 -10.95
N PRO A 285 5.05 6.44 -9.91
CA PRO A 285 6.41 6.88 -9.61
C PRO A 285 6.99 6.24 -8.32
N THR A 286 8.31 6.04 -8.34
CA THR A 286 9.30 5.67 -7.29
C THR A 286 9.07 6.28 -5.90
N ILE A 287 9.47 5.58 -4.82
CA ILE A 287 9.44 6.10 -3.44
C ILE A 287 10.77 5.83 -2.69
N TYR A 288 11.32 6.89 -2.10
CA TYR A 288 12.41 6.91 -1.11
C TYR A 288 11.82 7.07 0.29
N PHE A 289 12.31 6.33 1.29
CA PHE A 289 11.95 6.53 2.70
C PHE A 289 13.10 7.25 3.42
N GLU A 290 12.81 8.40 4.04
CA GLU A 290 13.83 9.27 4.66
C GLU A 290 13.97 9.07 6.18
N ASN A 291 13.06 8.36 6.89
CA ASN A 291 13.19 8.12 8.34
C ASN A 291 12.31 6.98 8.94
N THR A 292 12.72 6.49 10.12
CA THR A 292 12.12 5.44 10.96
C THR A 292 10.67 5.72 11.41
N SER A 293 10.28 6.98 11.48
CA SER A 293 8.93 7.40 11.90
C SER A 293 7.85 6.92 10.91
N GLN A 294 8.15 6.92 9.62
CA GLN A 294 7.24 6.46 8.55
C GLN A 294 6.89 4.97 8.69
N LEU A 295 7.84 4.16 9.16
CA LEU A 295 7.70 2.70 9.31
C LEU A 295 6.74 2.34 10.46
N ILE A 296 6.80 3.06 11.59
CA ILE A 296 5.94 2.85 12.77
C ILE A 296 4.47 3.11 12.43
N HIS A 297 4.19 4.18 11.67
CA HIS A 297 2.82 4.51 11.26
C HIS A 297 2.20 3.48 10.31
N VAL A 298 2.98 2.88 9.42
CA VAL A 298 2.53 1.79 8.51
C VAL A 298 2.21 0.50 9.27
N LEU A 299 2.95 0.22 10.34
CA LEU A 299 2.78 -0.98 11.17
C LEU A 299 1.58 -0.86 12.13
N ASP A 300 1.39 0.30 12.78
CA ASP A 300 0.19 0.57 13.62
C ASP A 300 -1.10 0.54 12.77
N ALA A 301 -1.03 1.06 11.54
CA ALA A 301 -2.16 1.08 10.60
C ALA A 301 -2.58 -0.32 10.10
N LYS A 302 -1.69 -1.30 10.11
CA LYS A 302 -2.00 -2.69 9.70
C LYS A 302 -2.54 -3.56 10.84
N LEU A 303 -2.32 -3.15 12.10
CA LEU A 303 -2.77 -3.87 13.29
C LEU A 303 -4.08 -3.33 13.88
N ALA A 304 -4.49 -2.12 13.51
CA ALA A 304 -5.69 -1.49 14.03
C ALA A 304 -6.90 -1.61 13.08
N VAL A 305 -8.04 -2.01 13.63
CA VAL A 305 -9.34 -1.47 13.20
C VAL A 305 -9.20 0.05 13.33
N PHE A 306 -9.30 0.80 12.22
CA PHE A 306 -9.18 2.27 12.12
C PHE A 306 -9.32 3.04 13.45
N THR A 307 -8.44 4.00 13.74
CA THR A 307 -8.50 4.73 15.02
C THR A 307 -9.73 5.64 15.18
N SER A 308 -10.41 5.98 14.09
CA SER A 308 -11.63 6.78 14.10
C SER A 308 -12.65 6.34 13.04
N VAL A 309 -13.92 6.61 13.31
CA VAL A 309 -15.03 6.52 12.35
C VAL A 309 -15.70 7.88 12.26
N SER A 310 -15.78 8.42 11.04
CA SER A 310 -16.51 9.66 10.75
C SER A 310 -17.79 9.36 9.98
N ILE A 311 -18.92 9.87 10.44
CA ILE A 311 -20.23 9.61 9.85
C ILE A 311 -20.89 10.95 9.52
N GLU A 312 -21.07 11.27 8.25
CA GLU A 312 -21.73 12.50 7.81
C GLU A 312 -23.25 12.40 8.01
N THR A 313 -23.71 12.71 9.22
CA THR A 313 -25.14 12.68 9.59
C THR A 313 -26.00 13.69 8.81
N THR A 314 -25.39 14.81 8.39
CA THR A 314 -26.04 15.83 7.56
C THR A 314 -25.02 16.54 6.67
N THR A 315 -25.48 16.99 5.50
CA THR A 315 -24.75 17.93 4.63
C THR A 315 -25.17 19.38 4.87
N VAL A 316 -26.18 19.62 5.71
CA VAL A 316 -26.71 20.96 5.95
C VAL A 316 -25.76 21.73 6.87
N CYS A 317 -25.37 22.93 6.46
CA CYS A 317 -24.60 23.85 7.29
C CYS A 317 -25.14 25.27 7.10
N ASN A 318 -25.17 26.05 8.19
CA ASN A 318 -25.59 27.46 8.16
C ASN A 318 -24.48 28.39 7.64
N LEU A 319 -23.24 27.91 7.52
CA LEU A 319 -22.10 28.69 7.07
C LEU A 319 -21.65 28.30 5.66
N LYS A 320 -21.04 29.27 4.96
CA LYS A 320 -20.37 29.09 3.67
C LYS A 320 -18.95 29.64 3.73
N CYS A 321 -18.14 29.04 4.59
CA CYS A 321 -16.76 29.47 4.83
C CYS A 321 -15.93 29.37 3.54
N SER A 322 -15.13 30.39 3.21
CA SER A 322 -14.34 30.45 1.96
C SER A 322 -13.38 29.27 1.76
N TYR A 323 -13.00 28.61 2.85
CA TYR A 323 -12.08 27.47 2.90
C TYR A 323 -12.80 26.11 3.02
N CYS A 324 -14.09 26.06 2.67
CA CYS A 324 -14.95 24.88 2.76
C CYS A 324 -15.62 24.59 1.40
N PRO A 325 -15.77 23.33 0.95
CA PRO A 325 -16.43 23.04 -0.32
C PRO A 325 -17.90 23.49 -0.37
N HIS A 326 -18.53 23.78 0.78
CA HIS A 326 -19.86 24.39 0.84
C HIS A 326 -19.94 25.79 0.21
N SER A 327 -18.81 26.50 0.05
CA SER A 327 -18.77 27.80 -0.62
C SER A 327 -18.48 27.71 -2.12
N THR A 328 -18.36 26.51 -2.69
CA THR A 328 -17.99 26.30 -4.09
C THR A 328 -19.10 25.57 -4.86
N ASP A 329 -18.95 25.45 -6.18
CA ASP A 329 -19.88 24.70 -7.04
C ASP A 329 -19.86 23.19 -6.76
N ALA A 330 -18.91 22.72 -5.93
CA ALA A 330 -18.84 21.33 -5.50
C ALA A 330 -19.84 20.99 -4.38
N ALA A 331 -20.51 21.99 -3.78
CA ALA A 331 -21.38 21.84 -2.62
C ALA A 331 -22.43 20.72 -2.80
N LYS A 332 -22.54 19.87 -1.79
CA LYS A 332 -23.58 18.82 -1.75
C LYS A 332 -24.97 19.45 -1.61
N PRO A 333 -26.01 18.81 -2.17
CA PRO A 333 -27.38 19.19 -1.86
C PRO A 333 -27.68 19.02 -0.37
N PRO A 334 -28.56 19.86 0.23
CA PRO A 334 -29.03 19.68 1.60
C PRO A 334 -29.68 18.31 1.80
N ALA A 335 -29.14 17.52 2.72
CA ALA A 335 -29.61 16.17 3.00
C ALA A 335 -29.27 15.76 4.44
N TYR A 336 -30.03 14.78 4.91
CA TYR A 336 -29.86 14.12 6.20
C TYR A 336 -29.72 12.63 5.96
N MET A 337 -28.76 12.01 6.63
CA MET A 337 -28.63 10.54 6.63
C MET A 337 -29.90 9.93 7.25
N PRO A 338 -30.48 8.87 6.65
CA PRO A 338 -31.58 8.12 7.27
C PRO A 338 -31.17 7.47 8.61
N ASP A 339 -32.06 7.46 9.60
CA ASP A 339 -31.78 6.94 10.95
C ASP A 339 -31.27 5.50 10.93
N GLU A 340 -31.95 4.64 10.15
CA GLU A 340 -31.63 3.23 9.98
C GLU A 340 -30.21 2.99 9.46
N MET A 341 -29.70 3.92 8.65
CA MET A 341 -28.35 3.83 8.10
C MET A 341 -27.31 4.13 9.16
N PHE A 342 -27.53 5.16 10.00
CA PHE A 342 -26.65 5.46 11.13
C PHE A 342 -26.60 4.26 12.09
N PHE A 343 -27.76 3.72 12.48
CA PHE A 343 -27.82 2.56 13.38
C PHE A 343 -27.12 1.35 12.78
N ARG A 344 -27.31 1.08 11.48
CA ARG A 344 -26.63 0.00 10.78
C ARG A 344 -25.11 0.15 10.75
N ILE A 345 -24.58 1.37 10.58
CA ILE A 345 -23.13 1.62 10.67
C ILE A 345 -22.62 1.21 12.06
N ILE A 346 -23.29 1.66 13.12
CA ILE A 346 -22.90 1.37 14.51
C ILE A 346 -23.00 -0.12 14.84
N ASP A 347 -24.10 -0.77 14.47
CA ASP A 347 -24.29 -2.19 14.76
C ASP A 347 -23.31 -3.05 13.95
N SER A 348 -23.10 -2.74 12.67
CA SER A 348 -22.14 -3.46 11.85
C SER A 348 -20.69 -3.24 12.29
N LEU A 349 -20.35 -2.06 12.82
CA LEU A 349 -19.07 -1.81 13.47
C LEU A 349 -18.92 -2.68 14.71
N TYR A 350 -19.99 -2.86 15.49
CA TYR A 350 -19.98 -3.66 16.72
C TYR A 350 -19.77 -5.14 16.40
N ASP A 351 -20.43 -5.64 15.36
CA ASP A 351 -20.28 -7.01 14.89
C ASP A 351 -18.83 -7.29 14.42
N TYR A 352 -18.20 -6.34 13.74
CA TYR A 352 -16.83 -6.48 13.24
C TYR A 352 -15.76 -6.27 14.32
N ALA A 353 -15.97 -5.30 15.21
CA ALA A 353 -15.01 -4.87 16.22
C ALA A 353 -15.71 -4.55 17.56
N PRO A 354 -16.18 -5.56 18.32
CA PRO A 354 -16.98 -5.33 19.53
C PRO A 354 -16.20 -4.62 20.64
N SER A 355 -14.87 -4.72 20.63
CA SER A 355 -13.95 -4.04 21.56
C SER A 355 -13.42 -2.72 21.02
N TYR A 356 -14.03 -2.16 19.97
CA TYR A 356 -13.62 -0.88 19.41
C TYR A 356 -13.60 0.20 20.48
N SER A 357 -12.47 0.89 20.63
CA SER A 357 -12.25 1.95 21.62
C SER A 357 -11.77 3.25 20.98
N GLY A 358 -11.77 3.31 19.65
CA GLY A 358 -11.41 4.51 18.89
C GLY A 358 -12.48 5.59 18.95
N THR A 359 -12.26 6.64 18.17
CA THR A 359 -13.14 7.81 18.12
C THR A 359 -14.32 7.59 17.18
N ILE A 360 -15.53 7.96 17.58
CA ILE A 360 -16.69 8.04 16.70
C ILE A 360 -17.10 9.52 16.58
N ALA A 361 -17.07 10.04 15.37
CA ALA A 361 -17.42 11.41 15.05
C ALA A 361 -18.68 11.44 14.16
N PRO A 362 -19.87 11.76 14.69
CA PRO A 362 -21.12 11.81 13.93
C PRO A 362 -21.25 13.11 13.11
N SER A 363 -20.16 13.55 12.48
CA SER A 363 -20.06 14.79 11.71
C SER A 363 -18.96 14.72 10.66
N MET A 364 -19.13 15.47 9.56
CA MET A 364 -18.06 15.78 8.61
C MET A 364 -18.10 17.25 8.19
N TYR A 365 -18.81 17.62 7.12
CA TYR A 365 -18.84 19.00 6.60
C TYR A 365 -20.10 19.79 6.95
N GLY A 366 -21.21 19.10 7.25
CA GLY A 366 -22.41 19.73 7.77
C GLY A 366 -22.25 20.21 9.21
N GLU A 367 -23.22 20.99 9.68
CA GLU A 367 -23.33 21.40 11.08
C GLU A 367 -24.23 20.41 11.83
N PRO A 368 -23.68 19.51 12.66
CA PRO A 368 -24.46 18.46 13.32
C PRO A 368 -25.50 19.02 14.29
N LEU A 369 -25.31 20.22 14.84
CA LEU A 369 -26.31 20.84 15.71
C LEU A 369 -27.58 21.30 14.95
N LEU A 370 -27.58 21.32 13.61
CA LEU A 370 -28.82 21.49 12.84
C LEU A 370 -29.64 20.19 12.72
N ASP A 371 -29.03 19.04 12.99
CA ASP A 371 -29.74 17.76 13.05
C ASP A 371 -30.36 17.58 14.44
N LYS A 372 -31.69 17.57 14.50
CA LYS A 372 -32.44 17.38 15.76
C LYS A 372 -32.31 15.97 16.33
N ARG A 373 -31.71 15.04 15.59
CA ARG A 373 -31.52 13.64 15.98
C ARG A 373 -30.13 13.38 16.58
N ILE A 374 -29.24 14.36 16.58
CA ILE A 374 -27.82 14.13 16.93
C ILE A 374 -27.64 13.53 18.34
N GLU A 375 -28.41 13.97 19.33
CA GLU A 375 -28.41 13.42 20.69
C GLU A 375 -28.85 11.94 20.70
N THR A 376 -29.75 11.54 19.79
CA THR A 376 -30.19 10.14 19.64
C THR A 376 -29.07 9.28 19.04
N PHE A 377 -28.41 9.77 18.00
CA PHE A 377 -27.28 9.08 17.36
C PHE A 377 -26.11 8.89 18.32
N ILE A 378 -25.75 9.95 19.06
CA ILE A 378 -24.68 9.90 20.07
C ILE A 378 -25.01 8.87 21.15
N ARG A 379 -26.23 8.89 21.69
CA ARG A 379 -26.68 7.93 22.72
C ARG A 379 -26.62 6.50 22.21
N TYR A 380 -27.05 6.26 20.97
CA TYR A 380 -26.99 4.93 20.36
C TYR A 380 -25.54 4.42 20.24
N ALA A 381 -24.64 5.25 19.70
CA ALA A 381 -23.23 4.91 19.57
C ALA A 381 -22.58 4.62 20.94
N LYS A 382 -22.82 5.48 21.94
CA LYS A 382 -22.25 5.32 23.29
C LYS A 382 -22.78 4.10 24.02
N GLN A 383 -24.04 3.71 23.78
CA GLN A 383 -24.59 2.47 24.33
C GLN A 383 -23.93 1.21 23.77
N ARG A 384 -23.54 1.19 22.49
CA ARG A 384 -22.82 0.06 21.88
C ARG A 384 -21.33 0.08 22.23
N PHE A 385 -20.73 1.26 22.31
CA PHE A 385 -19.31 1.45 22.61
C PHE A 385 -19.09 2.39 23.81
N PRO A 386 -19.36 1.94 25.04
CA PRO A 386 -19.14 2.76 26.24
C PRO A 386 -17.70 3.27 26.39
N GLN A 387 -16.73 2.47 25.92
CA GLN A 387 -15.30 2.77 25.94
C GLN A 387 -14.82 3.70 24.82
N SER A 388 -15.60 3.88 23.75
CA SER A 388 -15.21 4.75 22.64
C SER A 388 -15.38 6.21 23.03
N ARG A 389 -14.55 7.05 22.41
CA ARG A 389 -14.62 8.51 22.53
C ARG A 389 -15.54 9.08 21.46
N ILE A 390 -16.58 9.80 21.86
CA ILE A 390 -17.45 10.55 20.95
C ILE A 390 -16.91 11.97 20.83
N GLU A 391 -16.47 12.33 19.62
CA GLU A 391 -16.04 13.70 19.32
C GLU A 391 -17.06 14.41 18.43
N LEU A 392 -17.56 15.55 18.89
CA LEU A 392 -18.51 16.38 18.15
C LEU A 392 -17.80 17.59 17.55
N PHE A 393 -17.79 17.70 16.22
CA PHE A 393 -17.27 18.87 15.51
C PHE A 393 -18.41 19.82 15.16
N THR A 394 -18.35 21.07 15.62
CA THR A 394 -19.42 22.07 15.41
C THR A 394 -18.83 23.46 15.21
N ASN A 395 -19.52 24.34 14.49
CA ASN A 395 -19.19 25.76 14.44
C ASN A 395 -19.60 26.52 15.73
N GLY A 396 -20.45 25.91 16.57
CA GLY A 396 -20.88 26.46 17.86
C GLY A 396 -22.03 27.47 17.80
N ASP A 397 -22.53 27.85 16.63
CA ASP A 397 -23.61 28.85 16.50
C ASP A 397 -24.92 28.40 17.18
N PHE A 398 -25.14 27.09 17.27
CA PHE A 398 -26.32 26.48 17.89
C PHE A 398 -26.02 25.79 19.23
N LEU A 399 -24.82 26.01 19.80
CA LEU A 399 -24.42 25.43 21.07
C LEU A 399 -24.84 26.33 22.23
N THR A 400 -26.01 26.06 22.80
CA THR A 400 -26.49 26.68 24.05
C THR A 400 -25.99 25.90 25.27
N THR A 401 -26.04 26.51 26.46
CA THR A 401 -25.70 25.82 27.72
C THR A 401 -26.54 24.57 27.94
N GLU A 402 -27.87 24.67 27.75
CA GLU A 402 -28.78 23.52 27.84
C GLU A 402 -28.37 22.41 26.86
N ARG A 403 -28.07 22.78 25.61
CA ARG A 403 -27.73 21.81 24.59
C ARG A 403 -26.37 21.15 24.85
N PHE A 404 -25.39 21.91 25.34
CA PHE A 404 -24.11 21.38 25.78
C PHE A 404 -24.30 20.26 26.80
N PHE A 405 -25.08 20.48 27.86
CA PHE A 405 -25.32 19.44 28.86
C PHE A 405 -26.14 18.27 28.32
N SER A 406 -27.13 18.52 27.46
CA SER A 406 -27.91 17.44 26.84
C SER A 406 -27.05 16.52 25.94
N LEU A 407 -26.05 17.09 25.24
CA LEU A 407 -25.10 16.35 24.42
C LEU A 407 -24.10 15.58 25.28
N GLN A 408 -23.64 16.18 26.38
CA GLN A 408 -22.77 15.51 27.34
C GLN A 408 -23.50 14.32 27.99
N GLU A 409 -24.76 14.50 28.38
CA GLU A 409 -25.62 13.41 28.90
C GLU A 409 -25.85 12.31 27.85
N ALA A 410 -26.02 12.69 26.58
CA ALA A 410 -26.13 11.71 25.49
C ALA A 410 -24.85 10.88 25.32
N GLY A 411 -23.68 11.41 25.69
CA GLY A 411 -22.41 10.70 25.69
C GLY A 411 -21.30 11.36 24.88
N VAL A 412 -21.38 12.66 24.57
CA VAL A 412 -20.23 13.40 23.99
C VAL A 412 -19.11 13.47 25.01
N ASP A 413 -17.93 12.97 24.63
CA ASP A 413 -16.72 13.03 25.45
C ASP A 413 -15.88 14.27 25.15
N HIS A 414 -15.98 14.85 23.94
CA HIS A 414 -15.22 16.03 23.56
C HIS A 414 -15.87 16.88 22.46
N TYR A 415 -15.78 18.20 22.60
CA TYR A 415 -16.30 19.18 21.66
C TYR A 415 -15.17 19.87 20.91
N ASN A 416 -15.14 19.70 19.59
CA ASN A 416 -14.25 20.40 18.68
C ASN A 416 -15.00 21.60 18.06
N ILE A 417 -14.89 22.77 18.69
CA ILE A 417 -15.61 23.98 18.27
C ILE A 417 -14.76 24.77 17.29
N SER A 418 -15.18 24.81 16.03
CA SER A 418 -14.50 25.50 14.95
C SER A 418 -14.91 26.97 14.91
N GLN A 419 -13.99 27.86 15.30
CA GLN A 419 -14.18 29.30 15.24
C GLN A 419 -13.86 29.80 13.82
N HIS A 420 -14.88 30.24 13.11
CA HIS A 420 -14.78 30.66 11.70
C HIS A 420 -14.51 32.16 11.49
N THR A 421 -14.69 32.97 12.54
CA THR A 421 -14.51 34.43 12.57
C THR A 421 -13.34 34.83 13.48
N PRO A 422 -12.79 36.06 13.38
CA PRO A 422 -11.67 36.49 14.24
C PRO A 422 -12.00 36.44 15.74
N THR A 423 -13.26 36.67 16.10
CA THR A 423 -13.78 36.57 17.46
C THR A 423 -14.95 35.60 17.49
N ARG A 424 -15.16 34.91 18.62
CA ARG A 424 -16.36 34.09 18.87
C ARG A 424 -17.58 35.00 18.99
N SER A 425 -18.76 34.46 18.71
CA SER A 425 -20.00 35.15 19.03
C SER A 425 -20.12 35.37 20.54
N GLN A 426 -20.83 36.44 20.93
CA GLN A 426 -21.11 36.70 22.34
C GLN A 426 -21.90 35.53 22.95
N ALA A 427 -22.90 35.01 22.23
CA ALA A 427 -23.71 33.87 22.65
C ALA A 427 -22.86 32.63 22.98
N LEU A 428 -21.92 32.24 22.09
CA LEU A 428 -21.02 31.12 22.36
C LEU A 428 -20.10 31.43 23.55
N SER A 429 -19.61 32.67 23.68
CA SER A 429 -18.76 33.07 24.80
C SER A 429 -19.50 32.99 26.14
N ASP A 430 -20.77 33.37 26.17
CA ASP A 430 -21.65 33.28 27.35
C ASP A 430 -21.95 31.82 27.70
N THR A 431 -22.24 30.99 26.70
CA THR A 431 -22.40 29.53 26.88
C THR A 431 -21.15 28.94 27.53
N LEU A 432 -19.97 29.14 26.94
CA LEU A 432 -18.72 28.56 27.43
C LEU A 432 -18.35 29.06 28.82
N SER A 433 -18.60 30.34 29.12
CA SER A 433 -18.35 30.92 30.45
C SER A 433 -19.27 30.33 31.52
N THR A 434 -20.50 29.99 31.15
CA THR A 434 -21.47 29.34 32.05
C THR A 434 -21.07 27.89 32.29
N VAL A 435 -20.78 27.15 31.21
CA VAL A 435 -20.31 25.76 31.28
C VAL A 435 -19.02 25.64 32.10
N GLN A 436 -18.05 26.55 31.91
CA GLN A 436 -16.81 26.59 32.72
C GLN A 436 -17.06 26.79 34.21
N ARG A 437 -18.12 27.52 34.57
CA ARG A 437 -18.47 27.79 35.97
C ARG A 437 -19.15 26.60 36.62
N GLU A 438 -19.90 25.83 35.83
CA GLU A 438 -20.66 24.67 36.30
C GLU A 438 -19.82 23.39 36.33
N LEU A 439 -18.81 23.26 35.46
CA LEU A 439 -17.84 22.16 35.49
C LEU A 439 -16.65 22.52 36.40
N ALA A 440 -16.42 21.72 37.44
CA ALA A 440 -15.30 21.88 38.37
C ALA A 440 -13.94 21.38 37.83
N GLU A 441 -13.94 20.74 36.67
CA GLU A 441 -12.78 20.14 35.99
C GLU A 441 -12.46 20.86 34.68
N GLU A 442 -11.38 20.44 34.01
CA GLU A 442 -11.04 20.94 32.67
C GLU A 442 -12.19 20.67 31.68
N LEU A 443 -12.51 21.68 30.88
CA LEU A 443 -13.55 21.55 29.86
C LEU A 443 -13.11 20.56 28.78
N PRO A 444 -13.98 19.61 28.38
CA PRO A 444 -13.72 18.70 27.26
C PRO A 444 -13.93 19.43 25.92
N ILE A 445 -13.29 20.58 25.75
CA ILE A 445 -13.53 21.50 24.64
C ILE A 445 -12.19 21.89 24.02
N THR A 446 -12.12 21.83 22.70
CA THR A 446 -11.05 22.43 21.91
C THR A 446 -11.63 23.48 20.98
N ILE A 447 -11.12 24.71 21.10
CA ILE A 447 -11.44 25.78 20.15
C ILE A 447 -10.44 25.73 19.00
N ILE A 448 -10.94 25.47 17.79
CA ILE A 448 -10.15 25.40 16.57
C ILE A 448 -10.32 26.70 15.79
N LYS A 449 -9.31 27.56 15.78
CA LYS A 449 -9.35 28.82 15.03
C LYS A 449 -9.08 28.58 13.55
N MET A 450 -10.14 28.53 12.75
CA MET A 450 -10.05 28.12 11.35
C MET A 450 -9.31 29.11 10.48
N LEU A 451 -9.38 30.42 10.77
CA LEU A 451 -8.65 31.45 10.02
C LEU A 451 -7.14 31.39 10.23
N GLU A 452 -6.69 30.86 11.37
CA GLU A 452 -5.26 30.69 11.68
C GLU A 452 -4.73 29.32 11.21
N ARG A 453 -5.60 28.29 11.23
CA ARG A 453 -5.22 26.89 11.05
C ARG A 453 -5.53 26.31 9.68
N ASN A 454 -6.58 26.77 8.99
CA ASN A 454 -7.10 26.05 7.83
C ASN A 454 -6.34 26.38 6.54
N LYS A 455 -5.29 25.60 6.31
CA LYS A 455 -4.47 25.61 5.10
C LYS A 455 -4.81 24.43 4.18
N PHE A 456 -5.94 23.78 4.39
CA PHE A 456 -6.33 22.58 3.65
C PHE A 456 -7.16 22.93 2.42
N ASN A 457 -6.71 22.50 1.25
CA ASN A 457 -7.42 22.72 -0.02
C ASN A 457 -8.52 21.69 -0.32
N ARG A 458 -8.81 20.79 0.63
CA ARG A 458 -9.90 19.80 0.54
C ARG A 458 -9.82 18.92 -0.71
N GLY A 459 -8.63 18.36 -0.97
CA GLY A 459 -8.40 17.55 -2.16
C GLY A 459 -8.51 18.35 -3.46
N GLY A 460 -8.22 19.66 -3.41
CA GLY A 460 -8.25 20.58 -4.56
C GLY A 460 -9.61 21.24 -4.81
N LEU A 461 -10.59 21.07 -3.92
CA LEU A 461 -11.91 21.70 -4.06
C LEU A 461 -11.95 23.15 -3.61
N VAL A 462 -10.93 23.61 -2.88
CA VAL A 462 -10.88 24.98 -2.37
C VAL A 462 -9.49 25.55 -2.59
N GLU A 463 -9.40 26.78 -3.10
CA GLU A 463 -8.12 27.47 -3.25
C GLU A 463 -7.60 27.93 -1.89
N VAL A 464 -6.28 27.81 -1.68
CA VAL A 464 -5.61 28.27 -0.46
C VAL A 464 -4.64 29.38 -0.85
N GLU A 465 -4.97 30.62 -0.52
CA GLU A 465 -4.13 31.78 -0.78
C GLU A 465 -2.88 31.79 0.12
N GLY A 466 -1.74 32.18 -0.45
CA GLY A 466 -0.55 32.55 0.34
C GLY A 466 0.26 31.41 0.94
N LEU A 467 0.09 30.17 0.48
CA LEU A 467 1.04 29.09 0.78
C LEU A 467 2.22 29.18 -0.19
N PRO A 468 3.45 29.49 0.27
CA PRO A 468 4.65 29.34 -0.54
C PRO A 468 4.77 27.89 -0.99
N PRO A 469 5.13 27.61 -2.26
CA PRO A 469 5.37 26.24 -2.75
C PRO A 469 6.33 25.43 -1.86
N GLU A 470 7.20 26.14 -1.15
CA GLU A 470 8.25 25.68 -0.24
C GLU A 470 7.70 25.13 1.10
N LEU A 471 6.52 25.59 1.53
CA LEU A 471 5.83 25.12 2.75
C LEU A 471 4.89 23.93 2.48
N CYS A 472 4.66 23.58 1.21
CA CYS A 472 4.03 22.32 0.81
C CYS A 472 5.05 21.18 0.90
N VAL A 473 5.52 20.89 2.12
CA VAL A 473 6.29 19.67 2.38
C VAL A 473 5.33 18.51 2.27
N ARG A 474 5.29 17.88 1.10
CA ARG A 474 4.46 16.71 0.86
C ARG A 474 4.91 15.62 1.82
N GLN A 475 4.02 15.15 2.69
CA GLN A 475 4.34 13.96 3.48
C GLN A 475 4.66 12.80 2.53
N SER A 476 5.65 12.01 2.92
CA SER A 476 6.09 10.79 2.22
C SER A 476 5.04 9.69 2.22
N TYR A 477 3.94 9.85 2.95
CA TYR A 477 2.79 8.95 3.02
C TYR A 477 1.54 9.67 3.54
N CYS A 478 0.37 9.03 3.41
CA CYS A 478 -0.89 9.53 3.95
C CYS A 478 -1.61 8.43 4.74
N ALA A 479 -1.82 8.68 6.03
CA ALA A 479 -2.51 7.76 6.94
C ALA A 479 -4.02 7.97 7.04
N ALA A 480 -4.57 9.00 6.40
CA ALA A 480 -5.97 9.37 6.56
C ALA A 480 -6.94 8.22 6.25
N ALA A 481 -6.71 7.48 5.17
CA ALA A 481 -7.55 6.36 4.76
C ALA A 481 -7.41 5.12 5.66
N TYR A 482 -6.34 5.03 6.45
CA TYR A 482 -6.13 3.96 7.44
C TYR A 482 -6.62 4.32 8.83
N GLN A 483 -6.42 5.56 9.23
CA GLN A 483 -6.80 6.05 10.55
C GLN A 483 -8.29 6.29 10.65
N ASN A 484 -8.94 6.69 9.55
CA ASN A 484 -10.35 7.09 9.57
C ASN A 484 -11.18 6.32 8.54
N LEU A 485 -12.17 5.58 9.02
CA LEU A 485 -13.24 5.07 8.19
C LEU A 485 -14.33 6.15 8.05
N SER A 486 -14.56 6.63 6.85
CA SER A 486 -15.52 7.70 6.57
C SER A 486 -16.75 7.19 5.83
N PHE A 487 -17.93 7.48 6.36
CA PHE A 487 -19.21 7.29 5.68
C PHE A 487 -19.83 8.66 5.32
N ASP A 488 -20.22 8.82 4.06
CA ASP A 488 -21.00 9.98 3.62
C ASP A 488 -22.49 9.85 4.02
N TYR A 489 -23.27 10.90 3.78
CA TYR A 489 -24.70 10.94 4.14
C TYR A 489 -25.58 9.90 3.42
N LYS A 490 -25.07 9.24 2.37
CA LYS A 490 -25.75 8.16 1.62
C LYS A 490 -25.29 6.77 2.06
N GLY A 491 -24.36 6.70 3.02
CA GLY A 491 -23.81 5.45 3.52
C GLY A 491 -22.67 4.88 2.68
N ASP A 492 -22.15 5.67 1.73
CA ASP A 492 -20.98 5.30 0.95
C ASP A 492 -19.73 5.41 1.85
N ALA A 493 -18.97 4.32 1.92
CA ALA A 493 -17.65 4.32 2.53
C ALA A 493 -16.64 4.95 1.55
N ILE A 494 -16.11 6.12 1.92
CA ILE A 494 -15.29 6.94 1.03
C ILE A 494 -13.81 6.91 1.43
N LEU A 495 -12.94 7.36 0.51
CA LEU A 495 -11.49 7.31 0.69
C LEU A 495 -10.99 7.97 1.99
N CYS A 496 -11.44 9.19 2.26
CA CYS A 496 -11.14 9.94 3.48
C CYS A 496 -12.06 11.16 3.58
N CYS A 497 -11.95 11.90 4.69
CA CYS A 497 -12.72 13.12 4.88
C CYS A 497 -12.44 14.24 3.85
N ASN A 498 -11.36 14.17 3.06
CA ASN A 498 -11.13 15.14 1.97
C ASN A 498 -11.86 14.78 0.68
N ASP A 499 -12.36 13.54 0.53
CA ASP A 499 -13.17 13.13 -0.62
C ASP A 499 -14.62 13.61 -0.48
N TYR A 500 -14.78 14.93 -0.37
CA TYR A 500 -16.05 15.59 -0.09
C TYR A 500 -17.17 15.07 -1.00
N GLN A 501 -16.97 15.03 -2.32
CA GLN A 501 -18.00 14.61 -3.26
C GLN A 501 -18.18 13.09 -3.39
N ALA A 502 -17.55 12.29 -2.52
CA ALA A 502 -17.59 10.83 -2.55
C ALA A 502 -17.21 10.27 -3.95
N LYS A 503 -16.12 10.79 -4.55
CA LYS A 503 -15.69 10.33 -5.89
C LYS A 503 -15.00 8.96 -5.85
N HIS A 504 -14.57 8.51 -4.69
CA HIS A 504 -13.86 7.26 -4.47
C HIS A 504 -14.57 6.47 -3.38
N VAL A 505 -15.54 5.66 -3.81
CA VAL A 505 -16.38 4.81 -2.95
C VAL A 505 -15.81 3.38 -2.93
N PHE A 506 -15.74 2.80 -1.73
CA PHE A 506 -15.20 1.45 -1.49
C PHE A 506 -16.24 0.44 -1.00
N GLY A 507 -17.48 0.89 -0.86
CA GLY A 507 -18.62 0.07 -0.51
C GLY A 507 -19.76 0.92 0.03
N ASN A 508 -20.92 0.31 0.24
CA ASN A 508 -22.07 1.01 0.80
C ASN A 508 -22.67 0.20 1.96
N ILE A 509 -22.87 0.85 3.09
CA ILE A 509 -23.32 0.19 4.32
C ILE A 509 -24.71 -0.44 4.18
N VAL A 510 -25.56 0.05 3.27
CA VAL A 510 -26.90 -0.52 3.04
C VAL A 510 -26.80 -1.97 2.54
N SER A 511 -25.82 -2.26 1.69
CA SER A 511 -25.63 -3.58 1.08
C SER A 511 -24.53 -4.42 1.72
N GLN A 512 -23.58 -3.80 2.43
CA GLN A 512 -22.38 -4.44 2.95
C GLN A 512 -22.18 -4.10 4.43
N SER A 513 -21.52 -4.98 5.17
CA SER A 513 -21.07 -4.73 6.54
C SER A 513 -19.78 -3.90 6.57
N VAL A 514 -19.48 -3.27 7.71
CA VAL A 514 -18.21 -2.57 7.97
C VAL A 514 -17.01 -3.48 7.71
N GLY A 515 -17.10 -4.75 8.12
CA GLY A 515 -16.03 -5.74 7.89
C GLY A 515 -15.82 -6.04 6.40
N GLU A 516 -16.90 -6.28 5.65
CA GLU A 516 -16.82 -6.51 4.20
C GLU A 516 -16.25 -5.31 3.45
N ILE A 517 -16.62 -4.09 3.85
CA ILE A 517 -16.11 -2.85 3.27
C ILE A 517 -14.63 -2.67 3.62
N TRP A 518 -14.27 -2.73 4.91
CA TRP A 518 -12.91 -2.47 5.37
C TRP A 518 -11.91 -3.48 4.82
N GLU A 519 -12.30 -4.76 4.80
CA GLU A 519 -11.50 -5.86 4.24
C GLU A 519 -11.64 -6.01 2.73
N ASP A 520 -12.38 -5.13 2.05
CA ASP A 520 -12.44 -5.17 0.60
C ASP A 520 -11.03 -5.05 0.00
N ARG A 521 -10.76 -5.85 -1.03
CA ARG A 521 -9.43 -5.91 -1.66
C ARG A 521 -9.05 -4.57 -2.26
N SER A 522 -10.00 -3.85 -2.87
CA SER A 522 -9.77 -2.55 -3.49
C SER A 522 -9.53 -1.48 -2.42
N TYR A 523 -10.27 -1.50 -1.31
CA TYR A 523 -10.06 -0.55 -0.22
C TYR A 523 -8.74 -0.78 0.50
N ARG A 524 -8.43 -2.03 0.86
CA ARG A 524 -7.11 -2.41 1.43
C ARG A 524 -5.98 -1.97 0.52
N ARG A 525 -6.11 -2.17 -0.80
CA ARG A 525 -5.10 -1.71 -1.77
C ARG A 525 -4.95 -0.19 -1.74
N ALA A 526 -6.05 0.55 -1.79
CA ALA A 526 -6.04 2.01 -1.74
C ALA A 526 -5.35 2.54 -0.47
N ARG A 527 -5.71 1.98 0.68
CA ARG A 527 -5.12 2.28 1.98
C ARG A 527 -3.61 2.00 1.97
N ASN A 528 -3.20 0.77 1.62
CA ASN A 528 -1.78 0.37 1.55
C ASN A 528 -0.97 1.31 0.63
N MET A 529 -1.51 1.65 -0.54
CA MET A 529 -0.83 2.55 -1.48
C MET A 529 -0.59 3.92 -0.86
N LEU A 530 -1.58 4.52 -0.21
CA LEU A 530 -1.44 5.83 0.45
C LEU A 530 -0.43 5.79 1.60
N MET A 531 -0.41 4.72 2.40
CA MET A 531 0.57 4.56 3.49
C MET A 531 1.99 4.32 3.03
N LEU A 532 2.15 3.78 1.82
CA LEU A 532 3.46 3.60 1.23
C LEU A 532 3.93 4.86 0.49
N GLY A 533 3.12 5.92 0.41
CA GLY A 533 3.47 7.16 -0.29
C GLY A 533 2.97 7.27 -1.73
N PHE A 534 2.29 6.23 -2.23
CA PHE A 534 1.68 6.29 -3.55
C PHE A 534 0.39 7.09 -3.50
N LEU A 535 0.19 7.97 -4.49
CA LEU A 535 -1.02 8.79 -4.63
C LEU A 535 -1.84 8.33 -5.86
N PRO A 536 -2.51 7.15 -5.78
CA PRO A 536 -3.20 6.57 -6.92
C PRO A 536 -4.39 7.41 -7.39
N PHE A 537 -4.97 8.23 -6.50
CA PHE A 537 -6.16 9.02 -6.80
C PHE A 537 -5.80 10.48 -7.13
N PRO A 538 -6.46 11.09 -8.14
CA PRO A 538 -6.26 12.50 -8.48
C PRO A 538 -6.40 13.44 -7.28
N ILE A 539 -7.39 13.17 -6.41
CA ILE A 539 -7.65 13.95 -5.21
C ILE A 539 -6.44 13.98 -4.26
N CYS A 540 -5.72 12.87 -4.14
CA CYS A 540 -4.55 12.75 -3.26
C CYS A 540 -3.35 13.50 -3.82
N ARG A 541 -3.24 13.64 -5.15
CA ARG A 541 -2.11 14.33 -5.79
C ARG A 541 -2.14 15.83 -5.57
N VAL A 542 -3.34 16.40 -5.44
CA VAL A 542 -3.51 17.84 -5.21
C VAL A 542 -3.76 18.16 -3.75
N CYS A 543 -4.00 17.18 -2.88
CA CYS A 543 -4.33 17.41 -1.47
C CYS A 543 -3.17 18.07 -0.69
N LEU A 544 -3.51 19.09 0.12
CA LEU A 544 -2.59 19.78 1.03
C LEU A 544 -2.80 19.43 2.52
N SER A 545 -3.53 18.34 2.81
CA SER A 545 -3.92 18.01 4.20
C SER A 545 -2.85 17.32 5.02
N HIS A 546 -1.77 16.83 4.39
CA HIS A 546 -0.74 16.03 5.04
C HIS A 546 0.64 16.38 4.48
#